data_AF-T0PMX6-F1
#
_entry.id   AF-T0PMX6-F1
#
_cell.length_a   1.000
_cell.length_b   1.000
_cell.length_c   1.000
_cell.angle_alpha   90.00
_cell.angle_beta   90.00
_cell.angle_gamma   90.00
#
_symmetry.space_group_name_H-M   'P 1'
#
loop_
_entity.id
_entity.type
_entity.pdbx_description
1 polymer ?
#
loop_
_entity_poly.entity_id
_entity_poly.type
_entity_poly.pdbx_seq_one_letter_code
_entity_poly.pdbx_strand_id
1 'polypeptide(L)'
;MGMKYKVNKNTVRINKKEAAESGEQIPFDYANLVVRFKRAKSEETLDIMYKGSLFKAEKMLTGKSLIAAYIAIERALDRCQQDFDNTHIGLTRKINHILTKQNSAKKYDPEEEMSRLLSGIN
;
A
#
# COMPACT_ATOMS: atom_id res chain seq x y z
N MET A 1 -52.14 -25.03 -12.50
CA MET A 1 -51.52 -24.01 -11.63
C MET A 1 -50.10 -23.76 -12.11
N GLY A 2 -49.83 -22.67 -12.83
CA GLY A 2 -48.49 -22.40 -13.37
C GLY A 2 -48.15 -20.93 -13.22
N MET A 3 -47.23 -20.61 -12.31
CA MET A 3 -46.66 -19.27 -12.20
C MET A 3 -45.20 -19.33 -12.67
N LYS A 4 -44.98 -18.86 -13.90
CA LYS A 4 -43.65 -18.61 -14.46
C LYS A 4 -43.16 -17.28 -13.91
N TYR A 5 -42.13 -17.30 -13.07
CA TYR A 5 -41.44 -16.09 -12.64
C TYR A 5 -40.58 -15.56 -13.81
N LYS A 6 -40.88 -14.35 -14.28
CA LYS A 6 -40.06 -13.60 -15.25
C LYS A 6 -39.00 -12.82 -14.48
N VAL A 7 -37.72 -13.18 -14.65
CA VAL A 7 -36.58 -12.38 -14.16
C VAL A 7 -36.36 -11.20 -15.10
N ASN A 8 -36.68 -10.00 -14.65
CA ASN A 8 -36.49 -8.77 -15.43
C ASN A 8 -35.03 -8.31 -15.31
N LYS A 9 -34.25 -8.45 -16.40
CA LYS A 9 -32.88 -7.93 -16.50
C LYS A 9 -32.95 -6.45 -16.90
N ASN A 10 -32.90 -5.54 -15.93
CA ASN A 10 -32.74 -4.12 -16.22
C ASN A 10 -31.29 -3.84 -16.64
N THR A 11 -31.05 -3.89 -17.95
CA THR A 11 -29.86 -3.39 -18.61
C THR A 11 -29.86 -1.86 -18.56
N VAL A 12 -29.04 -1.28 -17.68
CA VAL A 12 -28.77 0.16 -17.70
C VAL A 12 -27.94 0.47 -18.95
N ARG A 13 -28.62 0.97 -19.98
CA ARG A 13 -27.99 1.57 -21.16
C ARG A 13 -27.40 2.92 -20.74
N ILE A 14 -26.09 2.97 -20.56
CA ILE A 14 -25.39 4.25 -20.44
C ILE A 14 -25.15 4.73 -21.87
N ASN A 15 -25.82 5.84 -22.20
CA ASN A 15 -25.85 6.45 -23.51
C ASN A 15 -24.44 6.85 -23.98
N LYS A 16 -24.14 6.45 -25.21
CA LYS A 16 -23.08 6.99 -26.06
C LYS A 16 -23.40 8.46 -26.37
N LYS A 17 -22.51 9.38 -25.99
CA LYS A 17 -22.42 10.73 -26.56
C LYS A 17 -20.96 11.03 -26.88
N GLU A 18 -20.80 11.69 -28.02
CA GLU A 18 -19.63 11.72 -28.87
C GLU A 18 -18.49 12.62 -28.36
N ALA A 19 -17.29 12.18 -28.74
CA ALA A 19 -16.07 12.94 -29.05
C ALA A 19 -16.00 14.39 -28.56
N ALA A 20 -15.23 14.58 -27.50
CA ALA A 20 -14.40 15.77 -27.33
C ALA A 20 -12.95 15.31 -27.20
N GLU A 21 -12.11 15.77 -28.12
CA GLU A 21 -10.67 15.55 -28.12
C GLU A 21 -10.06 16.13 -26.83
N SER A 22 -9.55 15.26 -25.97
CA SER A 22 -8.60 15.63 -24.93
C SER A 22 -7.76 14.40 -24.67
N GLY A 23 -6.45 14.46 -24.94
CA GLY A 23 -5.52 13.32 -24.85
C GLY A 23 -5.84 12.44 -23.65
N GLU A 24 -6.37 11.25 -23.91
CA GLU A 24 -6.76 10.29 -22.88
C GLU A 24 -5.49 9.89 -22.12
N GLN A 25 -5.27 10.53 -20.97
CA GLN A 25 -4.17 10.17 -20.10
C GLN A 25 -4.34 8.70 -19.74
N ILE A 26 -3.34 7.89 -20.08
CA ILE A 26 -3.30 6.46 -19.76
C ILE A 26 -3.63 6.33 -18.27
N PRO A 27 -4.76 5.69 -17.90
CA PRO A 27 -5.28 5.73 -16.54
C PRO A 27 -4.38 5.03 -15.51
N PHE A 28 -3.34 4.36 -15.98
CA PHE A 28 -2.36 3.59 -15.21
C PHE A 28 -0.97 4.21 -15.21
N ASP A 29 -0.85 5.50 -15.51
CA ASP A 29 0.39 6.23 -15.24
C ASP A 29 0.72 6.22 -13.74
N TYR A 30 1.99 5.99 -13.42
CA TYR A 30 2.49 5.85 -12.05
C TYR A 30 2.15 7.08 -11.20
N ALA A 31 2.38 8.29 -11.70
CA ALA A 31 2.14 9.52 -10.95
C ALA A 31 0.64 9.66 -10.60
N ASN A 32 -0.22 9.36 -11.57
CA ASN A 32 -1.67 9.35 -11.37
C ASN A 32 -2.13 8.29 -10.37
N LEU A 33 -1.54 7.09 -10.39
CA LEU A 33 -1.85 6.03 -9.43
C LEU A 33 -1.42 6.40 -8.00
N VAL A 34 -0.23 6.97 -7.84
CA VAL A 34 0.27 7.44 -6.53
C VAL A 34 -0.67 8.49 -5.95
N VAL A 35 -1.09 9.50 -6.73
CA VAL A 35 -2.02 10.54 -6.24
C VAL A 35 -3.36 9.95 -5.80
N ARG A 36 -3.85 8.90 -6.48
CA ARG A 36 -5.07 8.21 -6.05
C ARG A 36 -4.86 7.43 -4.77
N PHE A 37 -3.82 6.60 -4.71
CA PHE A 37 -3.53 5.75 -3.55
C PHE A 37 -3.22 6.55 -2.29
N LYS A 38 -2.59 7.73 -2.41
CA LYS A 38 -2.38 8.67 -1.30
C LYS A 38 -3.68 9.21 -0.67
N ARG A 39 -4.84 9.06 -1.32
CA ARG A 39 -6.13 9.44 -0.73
C ARG A 39 -6.60 8.43 0.32
N ALA A 40 -6.07 7.20 0.30
CA ALA A 40 -6.37 6.22 1.33
C ALA A 40 -5.85 6.71 2.69
N LYS A 41 -6.69 6.58 3.72
CA LYS A 41 -6.33 6.96 5.10
C LYS A 41 -5.98 5.73 5.97
N SER A 42 -6.24 4.54 5.46
CA SER A 42 -5.95 3.26 6.11
C SER A 42 -5.45 2.25 5.08
N GLU A 43 -4.71 1.26 5.56
CA GLU A 43 -4.21 0.15 4.76
C GLU A 43 -5.35 -0.67 4.15
N GLU A 44 -6.45 -0.88 4.89
CA GLU A 44 -7.67 -1.54 4.38
C GLU A 44 -8.26 -0.80 3.17
N THR A 45 -8.29 0.53 3.21
CA THR A 45 -8.78 1.34 2.08
C THR A 45 -7.83 1.22 0.90
N LEU A 46 -6.52 1.23 1.16
CA LEU A 46 -5.49 1.09 0.12
C LEU A 46 -5.60 -0.27 -0.59
N ASP A 47 -5.84 -1.36 0.15
CA ASP A 47 -6.04 -2.71 -0.40
C ASP A 47 -7.26 -2.79 -1.33
N ILE A 48 -8.40 -2.19 -0.94
CA ILE A 48 -9.59 -2.10 -1.81
C ILE A 48 -9.26 -1.33 -3.09
N MET A 49 -8.56 -0.21 -2.98
CA MET A 49 -8.17 0.61 -4.13
C MET A 49 -7.21 -0.12 -5.08
N TYR A 50 -6.28 -0.90 -4.53
CA TYR A 50 -5.36 -1.73 -5.27
C TYR A 50 -6.10 -2.82 -6.06
N LYS A 51 -6.95 -3.62 -5.40
CA LYS A 51 -7.77 -4.65 -6.04
C LYS A 51 -8.67 -4.08 -7.13
N GLY A 52 -9.29 -2.93 -6.87
CA GLY A 52 -10.10 -2.21 -7.87
C GLY A 52 -9.28 -1.74 -9.08
N SER A 53 -8.03 -1.35 -8.87
CA SER A 53 -7.12 -0.92 -9.93
C SER A 53 -6.65 -2.09 -10.80
N LEU A 54 -6.34 -3.23 -10.19
CA LEU A 54 -6.03 -4.48 -10.91
C LEU A 54 -7.20 -4.93 -11.78
N PHE A 55 -8.40 -5.04 -11.20
CA PHE A 55 -9.59 -5.43 -11.95
C PHE A 55 -9.87 -4.48 -13.12
N LYS A 56 -9.64 -3.17 -12.92
CA LYS A 56 -9.78 -2.19 -13.99
C LYS A 56 -8.72 -2.36 -15.08
N ALA A 57 -7.49 -2.68 -14.73
CA ALA A 57 -6.41 -2.93 -15.68
C ALA A 57 -6.73 -4.16 -16.55
N GLU A 58 -7.14 -5.26 -15.93
CA GLU A 58 -7.56 -6.49 -16.62
C GLU A 58 -8.70 -6.27 -17.60
N LYS A 59 -9.66 -5.43 -17.22
CA LYS A 59 -10.82 -5.14 -18.07
C LYS A 59 -10.48 -4.23 -19.25
N MET A 60 -9.48 -3.36 -19.12
CA MET A 60 -9.18 -2.31 -20.12
C MET A 60 -7.98 -2.63 -21.00
N LEU A 61 -7.03 -3.42 -20.53
CA LEU A 61 -5.73 -3.62 -21.17
C LEU A 61 -5.43 -5.10 -21.38
N THR A 62 -4.60 -5.41 -22.37
CA THR A 62 -4.14 -6.77 -22.66
C THR A 62 -2.66 -6.79 -23.05
N GLY A 63 -2.02 -7.96 -22.88
CA GLY A 63 -0.64 -8.20 -23.30
C GLY A 63 0.37 -7.28 -22.61
N LYS A 64 1.28 -6.67 -23.39
CA LYS A 64 2.37 -5.82 -22.87
C LYS A 64 1.88 -4.58 -22.10
N SER A 65 0.75 -4.00 -22.53
CA SER A 65 0.16 -2.83 -21.87
C SER A 65 -0.38 -3.16 -20.48
N LEU A 66 -0.96 -4.36 -20.31
CA LEU A 66 -1.42 -4.87 -19.03
C LEU A 66 -0.26 -5.06 -18.05
N ILE A 67 0.84 -5.65 -18.53
CA ILE A 67 2.05 -5.85 -17.71
C ILE A 67 2.62 -4.51 -17.26
N ALA A 68 2.71 -3.52 -18.16
CA ALA A 68 3.17 -2.18 -17.80
C ALA A 68 2.26 -1.51 -16.76
N ALA A 69 0.94 -1.69 -16.88
CA ALA A 69 -0.03 -1.19 -15.90
C ALA A 69 0.13 -1.87 -14.54
N TYR A 70 0.35 -3.19 -14.48
CA TYR A 70 0.63 -3.89 -13.23
C TYR A 70 1.90 -3.38 -12.57
N ILE A 71 2.99 -3.23 -13.33
CA ILE A 71 4.23 -2.68 -12.79
C ILE A 71 4.00 -1.28 -12.21
N ALA A 72 3.21 -0.43 -12.89
CA ALA A 72 2.89 0.90 -12.38
C ALA A 72 2.03 0.87 -11.11
N ILE A 73 1.04 -0.03 -11.04
CA ILE A 73 0.18 -0.23 -9.86
C ILE A 73 1.00 -0.72 -8.66
N GLU A 74 1.84 -1.75 -8.84
CA GLU A 74 2.68 -2.30 -7.77
C GLU A 74 3.66 -1.26 -7.23
N ARG A 75 4.33 -0.52 -8.12
CA ARG A 75 5.25 0.55 -7.71
C ARG A 75 4.53 1.66 -6.94
N ALA A 76 3.30 2.00 -7.33
CA ALA A 76 2.52 3.03 -6.65
C ALA A 76 2.06 2.56 -5.27
N LEU A 77 1.71 1.28 -5.13
CA LEU A 77 1.35 0.65 -3.86
C LEU A 77 2.54 0.65 -2.89
N ASP A 78 3.70 0.14 -3.32
CA ASP A 78 4.92 0.08 -2.51
C ASP A 78 5.32 1.46 -1.98
N ARG A 79 5.25 2.51 -2.83
CA ARG A 79 5.50 3.88 -2.39
C ARG A 79 4.51 4.35 -1.33
N CYS A 80 3.22 4.03 -1.46
CA CYS A 80 2.22 4.43 -0.47
C CYS A 80 2.39 3.67 0.84
N GLN A 81 2.74 2.38 0.80
CA GLN A 81 3.04 1.58 2.00
C GLN A 81 4.26 2.14 2.74
N GLN A 82 5.33 2.51 2.02
CA GLN A 82 6.48 3.20 2.62
C GLN A 82 6.08 4.53 3.26
N ASP A 83 5.21 5.32 2.61
CA ASP A 83 4.70 6.56 3.17
C ASP A 83 3.91 6.29 4.48
N PHE A 84 3.10 5.23 4.56
CA PHE A 84 2.43 4.81 5.80
C PHE A 84 3.42 4.42 6.90
N ASP A 85 4.44 3.63 6.59
CA ASP A 85 5.49 3.24 7.53
C ASP A 85 6.31 4.44 8.05
N ASN A 86 6.43 5.49 7.24
CA ASN A 86 7.13 6.73 7.58
C ASN A 86 6.24 7.74 8.31
N THR A 87 4.92 7.57 8.32
CA THR A 87 4.06 8.41 9.16
C THR A 87 4.40 8.22 10.64
N HIS A 88 4.18 9.25 11.47
CA HIS A 88 4.55 9.30 12.89
C HIS A 88 4.26 8.01 13.67
N ILE A 89 3.19 7.29 13.34
CA ILE A 89 2.81 6.02 13.97
C ILE A 89 3.84 4.90 13.69
N GLY A 90 4.33 4.78 12.45
CA GLY A 90 5.34 3.80 12.07
C GLY A 90 6.73 4.15 12.62
N LEU A 91 7.07 5.44 12.65
CA LEU A 91 8.26 5.95 13.35
C LEU A 91 8.21 5.69 14.85
N THR A 92 7.08 5.94 15.52
CA THR A 92 6.92 5.67 16.96
C THR A 92 7.06 4.18 17.26
N ARG A 93 6.56 3.27 16.42
CA ARG A 93 6.81 1.81 16.60
C ARG A 93 8.27 1.44 16.42
N LYS A 94 8.96 1.96 15.39
CA LYS A 94 10.39 1.69 15.16
C LYS A 94 11.27 2.27 16.27
N ILE A 95 11.00 3.50 16.69
CA ILE A 95 11.69 4.16 17.82
C ILE A 95 11.43 3.39 19.11
N ASN A 96 10.18 3.04 19.42
CA ASN A 96 9.88 2.22 20.59
C ASN A 96 10.55 0.84 20.51
N HIS A 97 10.63 0.22 19.34
CA HIS A 97 11.35 -1.04 19.18
C HIS A 97 12.86 -0.87 19.44
N ILE A 98 13.49 0.18 18.92
CA ILE A 98 14.91 0.47 19.15
C ILE A 98 15.17 0.79 20.62
N LEU A 99 14.34 1.63 21.25
CA LEU A 99 14.45 1.99 22.67
C LEU A 99 14.22 0.79 23.60
N THR A 100 13.24 -0.07 23.31
CA THR A 100 13.00 -1.31 24.07
C THR A 100 14.13 -2.32 23.87
N LYS A 101 14.75 -2.40 22.69
CA LYS A 101 15.99 -3.17 22.46
C LYS A 101 17.22 -2.55 23.12
N GLN A 102 17.29 -1.23 23.26
CA GLN A 102 18.38 -0.56 23.98
C GLN A 102 18.30 -0.79 25.50
N ASN A 103 17.13 -1.09 26.05
CA ASN A 103 16.98 -1.46 27.47
C ASN A 103 17.53 -2.86 27.82
N SER A 104 18.09 -3.62 26.86
CA SER A 104 18.92 -4.79 27.17
C SER A 104 20.42 -4.53 27.02
N ALA A 105 20.85 -3.30 26.77
CA ALA A 105 22.21 -2.92 27.10
C ALA A 105 22.32 -2.99 28.62
N LYS A 106 23.07 -3.98 29.13
CA LYS A 106 23.34 -4.14 30.56
C LYS A 106 23.58 -2.76 31.17
N LYS A 107 22.76 -2.38 32.15
CA LYS A 107 22.96 -1.15 32.93
C LYS A 107 24.39 -1.22 33.45
N TYR A 108 25.23 -0.24 33.10
CA TYR A 108 26.62 -0.22 33.50
C TYR A 108 26.70 -0.29 35.03
N ASP A 109 27.31 -1.36 35.54
CA ASP A 109 27.58 -1.54 36.96
C ASP A 109 29.07 -1.29 37.20
N PRO A 110 29.44 -0.14 37.80
CA PRO A 110 30.83 0.21 38.03
C PRO A 110 31.55 -0.78 38.97
N GLU A 111 30.83 -1.44 39.89
CA GLU A 111 31.43 -2.41 40.81
C GLU A 111 31.77 -3.73 40.08
N GLU A 112 30.88 -4.20 39.21
CA GLU A 112 31.10 -5.40 38.38
C GLU A 112 32.28 -5.19 37.40
N GLU A 113 32.39 -4.02 36.77
CA GLU A 113 33.50 -3.70 35.86
C GLU A 113 34.84 -3.50 36.59
N MET A 114 34.85 -2.90 37.79
CA MET A 114 36.08 -2.85 38.61
C MET A 114 36.53 -4.25 39.03
N SER A 115 35.61 -5.10 39.47
CA SER A 115 35.91 -6.49 39.80
C SER A 115 36.49 -7.26 38.61
N ARG A 116 35.92 -7.06 37.42
CA ARG A 116 36.41 -7.64 36.16
C ARG A 116 37.82 -7.15 35.81
N LEU A 117 38.09 -5.86 35.90
CA LEU A 117 39.40 -5.26 35.61
C LEU A 117 40.48 -5.73 36.59
N LEU A 118 40.14 -5.86 37.87
CA LEU A 118 41.06 -6.32 38.92
C LEU A 118 41.26 -7.84 38.90
N SER A 119 40.30 -8.62 38.42
CA SER A 119 40.40 -10.09 38.33
C SER A 119 41.47 -10.60 37.37
N GLY A 120 41.94 -9.77 36.44
CA GLY A 120 43.02 -10.09 35.51
C GLY A 120 44.42 -9.71 36.00
N ILE A 121 44.56 -9.22 37.24
CA ILE A 121 45.83 -8.75 37.82
C ILE A 121 46.45 -9.78 38.79
N ASN A 122 45.91 -11.00 38.86
CA ASN A 122 46.50 -12.14 39.57
C ASN A 122 47.18 -13.13 38.61
#